data_AF-A0A2W6U1L5-F1
#
_entry.id   AF-A0A2W6U1L5-F1
#
_cell.length_a   1.000
_cell.length_b   1.000
_cell.length_c   1.000
_cell.angle_alpha   90.00
_cell.angle_beta   90.00
_cell.angle_gamma   90.00
#
_symmetry.space_group_name_H-M   'P 1'
#
loop_
_entity.id
_entity.type
_entity.pdbx_description
1 polymer ?
#
loop_
_entity_poly.entity_id
_entity_poly.type
_entity_poly.pdbx_seq_one_letter_code
_entity_poly.pdbx_strand_id
1 'polypeptide(L)' 'PPGSPSVDGVPVGQVELLERGPLLVLRWRLGKQRQQALFWPDTLSRALRRELRLAVKAHGVSRRPPGMAP' A
#
# COMPACT_ATOMS: atom_id res chain seq x y z
N PRO A 1 -7.99 5.42 -15.41
CA PRO A 1 -6.92 4.97 -14.47
C PRO A 1 -7.48 5.00 -13.05
N PRO A 2 -7.01 4.16 -12.12
CA PRO A 2 -7.38 4.29 -10.71
C PRO A 2 -7.01 5.69 -10.20
N GLY A 3 -7.82 6.25 -9.29
CA GLY A 3 -7.53 7.54 -8.65
C GLY A 3 -6.20 7.49 -7.88
N SER A 4 -5.63 8.64 -7.55
CA SER A 4 -4.42 8.68 -6.71
C SER A 4 -4.72 8.14 -5.31
N PRO A 5 -3.82 7.33 -4.70
CA PRO A 5 -4.06 6.84 -3.35
C PRO A 5 -4.02 7.98 -2.34
N SER A 6 -4.94 7.95 -1.39
CA SER A 6 -5.06 8.92 -0.30
C SER A 6 -5.43 8.26 1.02
N VAL A 7 -5.00 8.86 2.12
CA VAL A 7 -5.42 8.50 3.49
C VAL A 7 -6.15 9.71 4.07
N ASP A 8 -7.39 9.52 4.51
CA ASP A 8 -8.26 10.59 5.03
C ASP A 8 -8.35 11.82 4.08
N GLY A 9 -8.40 11.54 2.77
CA GLY A 9 -8.41 12.57 1.71
C GLY A 9 -7.05 13.19 1.39
N VAL A 10 -5.99 12.85 2.13
CA VAL A 10 -4.63 13.37 1.89
C VAL A 10 -3.88 12.45 0.92
N PRO A 11 -3.38 12.95 -0.23
CA PRO A 11 -2.62 12.13 -1.18
C PRO A 11 -1.35 11.54 -0.56
N VAL A 12 -1.09 10.26 -0.87
CA VAL A 12 0.07 9.54 -0.35
C VAL A 12 0.91 8.93 -1.48
N GLY A 13 2.20 8.76 -1.22
CA GLY A 13 3.14 8.16 -2.16
C GLY A 13 3.64 6.79 -1.72
N GLN A 14 4.23 6.05 -2.66
CA GLN A 14 4.96 4.80 -2.40
C GLN A 14 4.19 3.84 -1.49
N VAL A 15 2.95 3.54 -1.90
CA VAL A 15 2.08 2.62 -1.17
C VAL A 15 2.56 1.20 -1.42
N GLU A 16 2.83 0.48 -0.33
CA GLU A 16 3.35 -0.89 -0.34
C GLU A 16 2.54 -1.73 0.63
N LEU A 17 2.25 -2.98 0.25
CA LEU A 17 1.62 -3.96 1.12
C LEU A 17 2.60 -5.09 1.39
N LEU A 18 2.88 -5.34 2.67
CA LEU A 18 3.73 -6.44 3.11
C LEU A 18 2.89 -7.46 3.86
N GLU A 19 3.24 -8.74 3.68
CA GLU A 19 2.64 -9.84 4.42
C GLU A 19 3.64 -10.37 5.45
N ARG A 20 3.18 -10.52 6.69
CA ARG A 20 3.97 -11.01 7.83
C ARG A 20 3.17 -12.10 8.52
N GLY A 21 3.21 -13.30 7.94
CA GLY A 21 2.33 -14.39 8.32
C GLY A 21 0.87 -13.98 8.17
N PRO A 22 0.07 -14.01 9.24
CA PRO A 22 -1.34 -13.67 9.15
C PRO A 22 -1.57 -12.14 9.15
N LEU A 23 -0.57 -11.34 9.53
CA LEU A 23 -0.64 -9.87 9.56
C LEU A 23 -0.41 -9.25 8.17
N LEU A 24 -1.10 -8.14 7.91
CA LEU A 24 -0.79 -7.24 6.82
C LEU A 24 -0.24 -5.91 7.32
N VAL A 25 0.78 -5.41 6.64
CA VAL A 25 1.34 -4.08 6.88
C VAL A 25 1.18 -3.26 5.61
N LEU A 26 0.33 -2.23 5.67
CA LEU A 26 0.23 -1.22 4.63
C LEU A 26 1.20 -0.09 4.99
N ARG A 27 2.13 0.24 4.10
CA ARG A 27 3.11 1.32 4.29
C ARG A 27 2.94 2.36 3.20
N TRP A 28 3.12 3.62 3.55
CA TRP A 28 3.09 4.71 2.59
C TRP A 28 3.99 5.87 3.04
N ARG A 29 4.15 6.85 2.17
CA ARG A 29 4.83 8.12 2.47
C ARG A 29 3.86 9.27 2.48
N LEU A 30 3.97 10.08 3.52
CA LEU A 30 3.35 11.39 3.63
C LEU A 30 4.47 12.43 3.66
N GLY A 31 4.77 13.01 2.50
CA GLY A 31 5.98 13.82 2.31
C GLY A 31 7.26 13.04 2.61
N LYS A 32 8.07 13.54 3.55
CA LYS A 32 9.31 12.88 3.98
C LYS A 32 9.09 11.76 4.99
N GLN A 33 7.93 11.69 5.63
CA GLN A 33 7.64 10.74 6.69
C GLN A 33 7.11 9.42 6.13
N ARG A 34 7.53 8.31 6.74
CA ARG A 34 7.01 6.97 6.43
C ARG A 34 5.96 6.61 7.47
N GLN A 35 4.79 6.21 6.99
CA GLN A 35 3.65 5.82 7.81
C GLN A 35 3.30 4.36 7.56
N GLN A 36 2.59 3.75 8.51
CA GLN A 36 2.14 2.38 8.38
C GLN A 36 0.82 2.12 9.12
N ALA A 37 0.01 1.22 8.59
CA ALA A 37 -1.15 0.63 9.22
C ALA A 37 -0.97 -0.89 9.31
N LEU A 38 -1.38 -1.45 10.44
CA LEU A 38 -1.33 -2.89 10.72
C LEU A 38 -2.75 -3.43 10.73
N PHE A 39 -2.96 -4.52 10.00
CA PHE A 39 -4.23 -5.23 9.97
C PHE A 39 -4.05 -6.63 10.50
N TRP A 40 -4.81 -6.94 11.54
CA TRP A 40 -4.91 -8.27 12.13
C TRP A 40 -5.84 -9.15 11.28
N PRO A 41 -5.73 -10.47 11.37
CA PRO A 41 -6.48 -11.40 10.50
C PRO A 41 -7.99 -11.33 10.73
N ASP A 42 -8.38 -10.98 11.95
CA ASP A 42 -9.75 -10.81 12.43
C ASP A 42 -10.35 -9.45 12.05
N THR A 43 -9.52 -8.41 11.89
CA THR A 43 -10.01 -7.07 11.53
C THR A 43 -10.24 -6.88 10.03
N LEU A 44 -9.70 -7.77 9.19
CA LEU A 44 -9.74 -7.62 7.73
C LEU A 44 -10.19 -8.91 7.06
N SER A 45 -11.45 -8.92 6.60
CA SER A 45 -12.05 -10.08 5.93
C SER A 45 -11.25 -10.49 4.69
N ARG A 46 -11.35 -11.76 4.27
CA ARG A 46 -10.66 -12.27 3.07
C ARG A 46 -10.97 -11.44 1.81
N ALA A 47 -12.21 -10.95 1.67
CA ALA A 47 -12.62 -10.10 0.56
C ALA A 47 -11.90 -8.76 0.61
N LEU A 48 -11.91 -8.07 1.76
CA LEU A 48 -11.22 -6.80 1.92
C LEU A 48 -9.70 -6.94 1.74
N ARG A 49 -9.15 -8.10 2.11
CA ARG A 49 -7.73 -8.44 1.91
C ARG A 49 -7.36 -8.47 0.43
N ARG A 50 -8.24 -9.07 -0.38
CA ARG A 50 -8.11 -9.11 -1.84
C ARG A 50 -8.21 -7.71 -2.43
N GLU A 51 -9.22 -6.93 -2.05
CA GLU A 51 -9.40 -5.57 -2.54
C GLU A 51 -8.19 -4.69 -2.23
N LEU A 52 -7.66 -4.76 -1.00
CA LEU A 52 -6.47 -4.01 -0.62
C LEU A 52 -5.24 -4.40 -1.47
N ARG A 53 -5.03 -5.70 -1.72
CA ARG A 53 -3.97 -6.18 -2.62
C ARG A 53 -4.15 -5.65 -4.04
N LEU A 54 -5.38 -5.62 -4.56
CA LEU A 54 -5.68 -5.11 -5.90
C LEU A 54 -5.43 -3.61 -5.99
N ALA A 55 -5.91 -2.82 -5.02
CA ALA A 55 -5.68 -1.38 -4.95
C ALA A 55 -4.18 -1.06 -4.94
N VAL A 56 -3.42 -1.71 -4.06
CA VAL A 56 -1.96 -1.49 -3.97
C VAL A 56 -1.24 -1.89 -5.26
N LYS A 57 -1.62 -3.01 -5.90
CA LYS A 57 -1.06 -3.38 -7.22
C LYS A 57 -1.37 -2.33 -8.28
N ALA A 58 -2.60 -1.81 -8.31
CA ALA A 58 -3.01 -0.79 -9.28
C ALA A 58 -2.21 0.51 -9.12
N HIS A 59 -1.79 0.86 -7.89
CA HIS A 59 -0.90 2.00 -7.64
C HIS A 59 0.59 1.68 -7.81
N GLY A 60 1.00 0.43 -7.63
CA GLY A 60 2.39 -0.04 -7.77
C GLY A 60 2.88 -0.09 -9.22
N VAL A 61 1.98 -0.36 -10.18
CA VAL A 61 2.31 -0.34 -11.63
C VAL A 61 2.79 1.04 -12.10
N SER A 62 2.49 2.11 -11.35
CA SER A 62 2.83 3.49 -11.75
C SER A 62 4.23 3.97 -11.36
N ARG A 63 5.01 3.30 -10.50
CA ARG A 63 6.23 3.93 -9.92
C ARG A 63 7.42 2.99 -9.67
N ARG A 64 7.81 2.17 -10.64
CA ARG A 64 9.18 1.63 -10.65
C ARG A 64 10.03 2.49 -11.59
N PRO A 65 10.85 3.44 -11.11
CA PRO A 65 12.01 3.83 -11.89
C PRO A 65 12.89 2.58 -12.02
N PRO A 66 13.39 2.23 -13.22
CA PRO A 66 14.36 1.16 -13.34
C PRO A 66 15.57 1.54 -12.49
N GLY A 67 15.82 0.78 -11.43
CA GLY A 67 17.05 0.89 -10.66
C GLY A 67 18.18 0.40 -11.54
N MET A 68 18.94 1.32 -12.12
CA MET A 68 20.24 1.04 -12.70
C MET A 68 21.22 0.85 -11.52
N ALA A 69 21.83 -0.32 -11.43
CA ALA A 69 22.99 -0.54 -10.54
C ALA A 69 24.25 0.05 -11.21
N PRO A 70 25.24 0.54 -10.43
CA PRO A 70 26.43 1.24 -10.94
C PRO A 70 27.38 0.35 -11.74
#